data_AF-A0A1F8SDP9-F1
#
_entry.id   AF-A0A1F8SDP9-F1
#
_cell.length_a   1.000
_cell.length_b   1.000
_cell.length_c   1.000
_cell.angle_alpha   90.00
_cell.angle_beta   90.00
_cell.angle_gamma   90.00
#
_symmetry.space_group_name_H-M   'P 1'
#
loop_
_entity.id
_entity.type
_entity.pdbx_description
1 polymer ?
#
loop_
_entity_poly.entity_id
_entity_poly.type
_entity_poly.pdbx_seq_one_letter_code
_entity_poly.pdbx_strand_id
1 'polypeptide(L)'
;MTIARGLIGGLGVLLMVGGIGLAAATGGGGDLFAALSLFVPGVVLVAAAFLERLRYRSLAAEATGDAHGPGGGEQAPPEPRFRPTEERFVDPTTRVPMRVYVDPATGERRYVPEG
;
A
#
# COMPACT_ATOMS: atom_id res chain seq x y z
N MET A 1 4.81 1.15 10.45
CA MET A 1 5.35 1.36 9.08
C MET A 1 6.60 0.52 8.97
N THR A 2 6.64 -0.48 8.08
CA THR A 2 7.87 -1.27 7.91
C THR A 2 8.98 -0.35 7.37
N ILE A 3 10.19 -0.44 7.92
CA ILE A 3 11.34 0.43 7.55
C ILE A 3 11.58 0.37 6.03
N ALA A 4 11.48 -0.83 5.45
CA ALA A 4 11.63 -1.05 4.01
C ALA A 4 10.65 -0.20 3.17
N ARG A 5 9.37 -0.16 3.52
CA ARG A 5 8.37 0.65 2.80
C ARG A 5 8.67 2.14 2.87
N GLY A 6 9.12 2.61 4.04
CA GLY A 6 9.55 4.00 4.22
C GLY A 6 10.76 4.34 3.35
N LEU A 7 11.74 3.45 3.28
CA LEU A 7 12.92 3.61 2.43
C LEU A 7 12.55 3.59 0.94
N ILE A 8 11.68 2.67 0.51
CA ILE A 8 11.20 2.59 -0.88
C ILE A 8 10.45 3.86 -1.28
N GLY A 9 9.51 4.31 -0.43
CA GLY A 9 8.77 5.54 -0.68
C GLY A 9 9.67 6.77 -0.72
N GLY A 10 10.62 6.88 0.24
CA GLY A 10 11.58 7.98 0.29
C GLY A 10 12.52 8.01 -0.93
N LEU A 11 13.05 6.85 -1.34
CA LEU A 11 13.83 6.72 -2.57
C LEU A 11 13.02 7.11 -3.79
N GLY A 12 11.75 6.68 -3.87
CA GLY A 12 10.85 7.04 -4.96
C GLY A 12 10.65 8.56 -5.08
N VAL A 13 10.40 9.24 -3.96
CA VAL A 13 10.30 10.71 -3.91
C VAL A 13 11.60 11.37 -4.36
N LEU A 14 12.75 10.87 -3.90
CA LEU A 14 14.06 11.41 -4.27
C LEU A 14 14.32 11.29 -5.78
N LEU A 15 13.98 10.16 -6.38
CA LEU A 15 14.10 9.94 -7.83
C LEU A 15 13.14 10.85 -8.63
N MET A 16 11.91 11.04 -8.17
CA MET A 16 10.96 11.98 -8.79
C MET A 16 11.49 13.41 -8.76
N VAL A 17 11.96 13.87 -7.59
CA VAL A 17 12.53 15.21 -7.44
C VAL A 17 13.80 15.36 -8.28
N GLY A 18 14.64 14.32 -8.35
CA GLY A 18 15.83 14.30 -9.21
C GLY A 18 15.50 14.46 -10.70
N GLY A 19 14.51 13.71 -11.20
CA GLY A 19 14.05 13.84 -12.58
C GLY A 19 13.45 15.21 -12.90
N ILE A 20 12.63 15.76 -12.00
CA ILE A 20 12.08 17.11 -12.12
C ILE A 20 13.20 18.16 -12.11
N GLY A 21 14.16 18.05 -11.18
CA GLY A 21 15.29 18.95 -11.07
C GLY A 21 16.18 18.92 -12.32
N LEU A 22 16.41 17.74 -12.89
CA LEU A 22 17.17 17.59 -14.12
C LEU A 22 16.48 18.24 -15.31
N ALA A 23 15.17 18.04 -15.47
CA ALA A 23 14.38 18.69 -16.51
C ALA A 23 14.39 20.23 -16.36
N ALA A 24 14.27 20.73 -15.13
CA ALA A 24 14.30 22.16 -14.83
C ALA A 24 15.68 22.79 -15.12
N ALA A 25 16.76 22.09 -14.80
CA ALA A 25 18.13 22.57 -15.00
C ALA A 25 18.55 22.60 -16.48
N THR A 26 17.94 21.78 -17.32
CA THR A 26 18.34 21.60 -18.73
C THR A 26 17.40 22.28 -19.74
N GLY A 27 16.19 22.67 -19.32
CA GLY A 27 15.25 23.45 -20.14
C GLY A 27 14.72 22.69 -21.36
N GLY A 28 14.15 23.41 -22.34
CA GLY A 28 13.46 22.82 -23.49
C GLY A 28 14.34 22.03 -24.48
N GLY A 29 15.66 22.11 -24.36
CA GLY A 29 16.63 21.31 -25.13
C GLY A 29 17.30 20.20 -24.32
N GLY A 30 16.87 19.99 -23.08
CA GLY A 30 17.43 19.01 -22.17
C GLY A 30 17.15 17.56 -22.57
N ASP A 31 17.99 16.66 -22.07
CA ASP A 31 17.81 15.21 -22.27
C ASP A 31 16.59 14.72 -21.48
N LEU A 32 15.43 14.77 -22.14
CA LEU A 32 14.15 14.28 -21.62
C LEU A 32 14.24 12.81 -21.21
N PHE A 33 15.04 12.01 -21.92
CA PHE A 33 15.21 10.60 -21.60
C PHE A 33 15.93 10.42 -20.26
N ALA A 34 16.96 11.23 -19.99
CA ALA A 34 17.62 11.24 -18.69
C ALA A 34 16.68 11.68 -17.55
N ALA A 35 15.85 12.70 -17.77
CA ALA A 35 14.87 13.13 -16.77
C ALA A 35 13.80 12.05 -16.49
N LEU A 36 13.27 11.41 -17.54
CA LEU A 36 12.27 10.35 -17.41
C LEU A 36 12.82 9.07 -16.80
N SER A 37 14.08 8.73 -17.07
CA SER A 37 14.72 7.54 -16.50
C SER A 37 14.92 7.64 -14.98
N LEU A 38 14.93 8.85 -14.41
CA LEU A 38 14.82 9.06 -12.95
C LEU A 38 13.37 9.12 -12.48
N PHE A 39 12.55 9.93 -13.16
CA PHE A 39 11.18 10.21 -12.71
C PHE A 39 10.29 8.97 -12.69
N VAL A 40 10.30 8.17 -13.76
CA VAL A 40 9.38 7.04 -13.93
C VAL A 40 9.60 5.95 -12.86
N PRO A 41 10.83 5.45 -12.61
CA PRO A 41 11.06 4.53 -11.50
C PRO A 41 10.68 5.13 -10.15
N GLY A 42 10.89 6.44 -9.95
CA GLY A 42 10.45 7.14 -8.76
C GLY A 42 8.94 7.03 -8.51
N VAL A 43 8.14 7.31 -9.55
CA VAL A 43 6.68 7.14 -9.52
C VAL A 43 6.31 5.70 -9.21
N VAL A 44 6.96 4.72 -9.84
CA VAL A 44 6.69 3.30 -9.61
C VAL A 44 6.96 2.90 -8.16
N LEU A 45 8.05 3.36 -7.55
CA LEU A 45 8.37 3.06 -6.15
C LEU A 45 7.38 3.71 -5.18
N VAL A 46 6.98 4.96 -5.42
CA VAL A 46 5.95 5.64 -4.61
C VAL A 46 4.61 4.91 -4.73
N ALA A 47 4.21 4.56 -5.96
CA ALA A 47 2.99 3.79 -6.20
C ALA A 47 3.04 2.42 -5.53
N ALA A 48 4.15 1.69 -5.63
CA ALA A 48 4.34 0.40 -4.96
C ALA A 48 4.23 0.53 -3.43
N ALA A 49 4.92 1.52 -2.83
CA ALA A 49 4.84 1.78 -1.39
C ALA A 49 3.42 2.14 -0.94
N PHE A 50 2.65 2.82 -1.79
CA PHE A 50 1.26 3.16 -1.52
C PHE A 50 0.33 1.94 -1.69
N LEU A 51 0.50 1.14 -2.74
CA LEU A 51 -0.27 -0.10 -2.96
C LEU A 51 -0.03 -1.10 -1.83
N GLU A 52 1.21 -1.27 -1.37
CA GLU A 52 1.51 -2.07 -0.18
C GLU A 52 0.84 -1.55 1.09
N ARG A 53 0.58 -0.24 1.18
CA ARG A 53 -0.17 0.32 2.31
C ARG A 53 -1.65 -0.04 2.21
N LEU A 54 -2.22 -0.10 1.01
CA LEU A 54 -3.64 -0.38 0.78
C LEU A 54 -3.98 -1.88 0.74
N ARG A 55 -2.99 -2.77 0.71
CA ARG A 55 -3.23 -4.22 0.71
C ARG A 55 -4.06 -4.61 1.96
N TYR A 56 -5.18 -5.28 1.71
CA TYR A 56 -6.19 -5.75 2.68
C TYR A 56 -7.08 -4.68 3.34
N ARG A 57 -7.05 -3.43 2.86
CA ARG A 57 -7.96 -2.37 3.33
C ARG A 57 -9.39 -2.62 2.83
N SER A 58 -10.38 -2.49 3.72
CA SER A 58 -11.80 -2.49 3.31
C SER A 58 -12.22 -1.15 2.70
N LEU A 59 -13.26 -1.17 1.86
CA LEU A 59 -13.85 0.05 1.28
C LEU A 59 -14.35 1.02 2.35
N ALA A 60 -14.86 0.49 3.47
CA ALA A 60 -15.31 1.28 4.61
C ALA A 60 -14.14 2.04 5.25
N ALA A 61 -13.04 1.34 5.55
CA ALA A 61 -11.83 1.96 6.11
C ALA A 61 -11.17 2.95 5.14
N GLU A 62 -11.35 2.77 3.82
CA GLU A 62 -10.90 3.72 2.80
C GLU A 62 -11.70 5.02 2.83
N ALA A 63 -13.01 4.93 3.01
CA ALA A 63 -13.89 6.10 3.12
C ALA A 63 -13.63 6.94 4.39
N THR A 64 -13.33 6.31 5.53
CA THR A 64 -13.07 7.02 6.79
C THR A 64 -11.62 7.45 6.98
N GLY A 65 -10.68 6.90 6.20
CA GLY A 65 -9.26 7.24 6.34
C GLY A 65 -8.55 6.60 7.53
N ASP A 66 -9.17 5.59 8.17
CA ASP A 66 -8.65 4.95 9.38
C ASP A 66 -7.24 4.35 9.19
N ALA A 67 -6.50 4.23 10.30
CA ALA A 67 -5.21 3.54 10.29
C ALA A 67 -5.40 2.04 9.95
N HIS A 68 -4.34 1.40 9.45
CA HIS A 68 -4.41 -0.02 9.09
C HIS A 68 -3.88 -0.85 10.25
N GLY A 69 -4.48 -2.03 10.45
CA GLY A 69 -3.98 -3.02 11.39
C GLY A 69 -2.69 -3.67 10.91
N PRO A 70 -2.11 -4.55 11.75
CA PRO A 70 -1.01 -5.42 11.34
C PRO A 70 -1.28 -6.12 10.01
N GLY A 71 -0.24 -6.35 9.20
CA GLY A 71 -0.39 -7.02 7.90
C GLY A 71 -1.17 -6.23 6.83
N GLY A 72 -1.72 -5.05 7.15
CA GLY A 72 -2.59 -4.27 6.26
C GLY A 72 -4.10 -4.55 6.45
N GLY A 73 -4.46 -5.45 7.37
CA GLY A 73 -5.85 -5.79 7.66
C GLY A 73 -6.56 -4.79 8.59
N GLU A 74 -7.73 -5.20 9.08
CA GLU A 74 -8.53 -4.42 10.03
C GLU A 74 -7.82 -4.26 11.38
N GLN A 75 -8.00 -3.11 12.04
CA GLN A 75 -7.46 -2.85 13.38
C GLN A 75 -8.26 -3.52 14.51
N ALA A 76 -9.54 -3.77 14.26
CA ALA A 76 -10.48 -4.33 15.22
C ALA A 76 -11.33 -5.40 14.53
N PRO A 77 -12.02 -6.28 15.30
CA PRO A 77 -13.00 -7.18 14.73
C PRO A 77 -14.01 -6.40 13.87
N PRO A 78 -14.35 -6.89 12.67
CA PRO A 78 -15.31 -6.22 11.81
C PRO A 78 -16.71 -6.23 12.44
N GLU A 79 -17.57 -5.38 11.90
CA GLU A 79 -18.98 -5.22 12.30
C GLU A 79 -19.71 -6.59 12.38
N PRO A 80 -20.72 -6.77 13.25
CA PRO A 80 -21.35 -8.07 13.52
C PRO A 80 -21.92 -8.83 12.31
N ARG A 81 -22.17 -8.14 11.18
CA ARG A 81 -22.60 -8.76 9.92
C ARG A 81 -21.51 -9.68 9.32
N PHE A 82 -20.24 -9.41 9.62
CA PHE A 82 -19.12 -10.23 9.21
C PHE A 82 -18.95 -11.42 10.14
N ARG A 83 -18.94 -12.63 9.57
CA ARG A 83 -18.71 -13.87 10.31
C ARG A 83 -17.30 -14.38 10.06
N PRO A 84 -16.59 -14.88 11.09
CA PRO A 84 -15.31 -15.53 10.89
C PRO A 84 -15.50 -16.79 10.06
N THR A 85 -14.55 -17.05 9.18
CA THR A 85 -14.45 -18.31 8.44
C THR A 85 -13.33 -19.18 9.02
N GLU A 86 -13.27 -20.44 8.63
CA GLU A 86 -12.13 -21.32 8.95
C GLU A 86 -10.89 -21.01 8.08
N GLU A 87 -11.01 -20.13 7.09
CA GLU A 87 -9.90 -19.75 6.22
C GLU A 87 -8.91 -18.84 6.97
N ARG A 88 -7.68 -19.34 7.07
CA ARG A 88 -6.54 -18.66 7.70
C ARG A 88 -5.35 -18.77 6.77
N PHE A 89 -4.57 -17.70 6.69
CA PHE A 89 -3.33 -17.68 5.91
C PHE A 89 -2.30 -16.80 6.60
N VAL A 90 -1.02 -17.01 6.29
CA VAL A 90 0.06 -16.13 6.72
C VAL A 90 0.36 -15.18 5.57
N ASP A 91 0.26 -13.87 5.81
CA ASP A 91 0.64 -12.89 4.79
C ASP A 91 2.12 -13.06 4.45
N PRO A 92 2.51 -13.40 3.20
CA PRO A 92 3.89 -13.72 2.87
C PRO A 92 4.83 -12.51 3.01
N THR A 93 4.28 -11.29 2.97
CA THR A 93 5.06 -10.05 3.07
C THR A 93 5.38 -9.69 4.52
N THR A 94 4.39 -9.76 5.42
CA THR A 94 4.54 -9.35 6.83
C THR A 94 4.71 -10.52 7.80
N ARG A 95 4.45 -11.75 7.34
CA ARG A 95 4.35 -12.98 8.13
C ARG A 95 3.30 -12.92 9.26
N VAL A 96 2.35 -12.01 9.15
CA VAL A 96 1.22 -11.93 10.09
C VAL A 96 0.18 -12.98 9.71
N PRO A 97 -0.24 -13.85 10.65
CA PRO A 97 -1.38 -14.74 10.42
C PRO A 97 -2.66 -13.91 10.35
N MET A 98 -3.50 -14.21 9.37
CA MET A 98 -4.71 -13.49 9.03
C MET A 98 -5.88 -14.46 9.05
N ARG A 99 -7.01 -14.01 9.62
CA ARG A 99 -8.29 -14.69 9.54
C ARG A 99 -9.21 -13.95 8.57
N VAL A 100 -9.88 -14.73 7.73
CA VAL A 100 -10.87 -14.20 6.79
C VAL A 100 -12.24 -14.13 7.46
N TYR A 101 -12.87 -12.97 7.35
CA TYR A 101 -14.26 -12.71 7.71
C TYR A 101 -15.07 -12.45 6.44
N VAL A 102 -16.32 -12.93 6.41
CA VAL A 102 -17.22 -12.74 5.27
C VAL A 102 -18.58 -12.22 5.74
N ASP A 103 -19.12 -11.25 5.02
CA ASP A 103 -20.54 -10.89 5.10
C ASP A 103 -21.33 -11.88 4.23
N PRO A 104 -22.16 -12.76 4.80
CA PRO A 104 -22.88 -13.77 4.03
C PRO A 104 -23.98 -13.17 3.13
N ALA A 105 -24.41 -11.93 3.38
CA ALA A 105 -25.44 -11.28 2.57
C ALA A 105 -24.86 -10.66 1.29
N THR A 106 -23.62 -10.16 1.34
CA THR A 106 -22.99 -9.43 0.22
C THR A 106 -21.80 -10.17 -0.40
N GLY A 107 -21.21 -11.13 0.31
CA GLY A 107 -19.95 -11.76 -0.06
C GLY A 107 -18.72 -10.89 0.20
N GLU A 108 -18.86 -9.72 0.82
CA GLU A 108 -17.73 -8.85 1.18
C GLU A 108 -16.78 -9.61 2.12
N ARG A 109 -15.48 -9.58 1.82
CA ARG A 109 -14.43 -10.22 2.63
C ARG A 109 -13.60 -9.17 3.35
N ARG A 110 -13.31 -9.41 4.62
CA ARG A 110 -12.40 -8.60 5.43
C ARG A 110 -11.35 -9.50 6.09
N TYR A 111 -10.18 -8.93 6.34
CA TYR A 111 -9.03 -9.68 6.83
C TYR A 111 -8.59 -9.09 8.16
N VAL A 112 -8.54 -9.91 9.20
CA VAL A 112 -8.19 -9.49 10.55
C VAL A 112 -6.92 -10.22 10.98
N PRO A 113 -5.91 -9.53 11.52
CA PRO A 113 -4.75 -10.17 12.12
C PRO A 113 -5.16 -11.10 13.27
N GLU A 114 -4.58 -12.30 13.28
CA GLU A 114 -4.77 -13.27 14.35
C GLU A 114 -3.62 -13.14 15.35
N GLY A 115 -3.95 -12.94 16.63
CA GLY A 115 -2.98 -12.72 17.70
C GLY A 115 -3.59 -12.97 19.07
#